data_AF-A0A9D7LUI7-F1
#
_entry.id   AF-A0A9D7LUI7-F1
#
_cell.length_a   1.000
_cell.length_b   1.000
_cell.length_c   1.000
_cell.angle_alpha   90.00
_cell.angle_beta   90.00
_cell.angle_gamma   90.00
#
_symmetry.space_group_name_H-M   'P 1'
#
loop_
_entity.id
_entity.type
_entity.pdbx_description
1 polymer ?
#
loop_
_entity_poly.entity_id
_entity_poly.type
_entity_poly.pdbx_seq_one_letter_code
_entity_poly.pdbx_strand_id
1 'polypeptide(L)'
;MAIINLAGALAELGRDVLVLDESPTEYGVTATLGLKARFDLEDVIRRKRDLDEVIVRGPAGIMILPVACGARSLAQLPASEQQWLVDRCSRLGFAVDTLLMDAVPGSASGLVWPGVTAQEVIIIGGGGANAVTAAYALIKRLSSEFGRREFHVVVSDVASEREARIVCGNVARVARRYLQVSLDFVGHVPPDDKMRHAARMRLPVVAAFPTAAAAESFRRLAQVIIASPRAEDDGSGFDDFMRNLIQSSRVHIAAVQISP
;
A
#
# COMPACT_ATOMS: atom_id res chain seq x y z
N MET A 1 7.21 7.87 -2.50
CA MET A 1 8.30 8.21 -1.53
C MET A 1 8.02 7.73 -0.11
N ALA A 2 6.91 8.13 0.52
CA ALA A 2 6.65 7.76 1.92
C ALA A 2 6.56 6.24 2.16
N ILE A 3 5.92 5.51 1.26
CA ILE A 3 5.79 4.04 1.32
C ILE A 3 7.16 3.34 1.35
N ILE A 4 8.11 3.78 0.53
CA ILE A 4 9.47 3.23 0.48
C ILE A 4 10.17 3.37 1.83
N ASN A 5 10.01 4.54 2.46
CA ASN A 5 10.64 4.81 3.74
C ASN A 5 9.98 4.05 4.89
N LEU A 6 8.64 3.92 4.87
CA LEU A 6 7.93 3.09 5.83
C LEU A 6 8.29 1.61 5.65
N ALA A 7 8.36 1.12 4.41
CA ALA A 7 8.77 -0.23 4.09
C ALA A 7 10.18 -0.52 4.62
N GLY A 8 11.12 0.40 4.39
CA GLY A 8 12.48 0.30 4.93
C GLY A 8 12.51 0.29 6.45
N ALA A 9 11.67 1.10 7.10
CA ALA A 9 11.61 1.17 8.57
C ALA A 9 11.05 -0.12 9.18
N LEU A 10 10.02 -0.69 8.57
CA LEU A 10 9.44 -1.97 8.97
C LEU A 10 10.45 -3.12 8.76
N ALA A 11 11.16 -3.12 7.65
CA ALA A 11 12.19 -4.11 7.36
C ALA A 11 13.41 -3.99 8.29
N GLU A 12 13.81 -2.78 8.69
CA GLU A 12 14.85 -2.55 9.72
C GLU A 12 14.45 -3.16 11.08
N LEU A 13 13.15 -3.26 11.36
CA LEU A 13 12.59 -3.92 12.55
C LEU A 13 12.38 -5.44 12.36
N GLY A 14 12.91 -6.02 11.28
CA GLY A 14 12.89 -7.46 11.01
C GLY A 14 11.59 -7.99 10.42
N ARG A 15 10.71 -7.12 9.88
CA ARG A 15 9.50 -7.56 9.16
C ARG A 15 9.81 -7.92 7.73
N ASP A 16 9.20 -9.00 7.25
CA ASP A 16 9.18 -9.31 5.81
C ASP A 16 8.13 -8.43 5.10
N VAL A 17 8.58 -7.37 4.45
CA VAL A 17 7.71 -6.36 3.82
C VAL A 17 7.60 -6.58 2.32
N LEU A 18 6.37 -6.72 1.83
CA LEU A 18 6.05 -6.73 0.41
C LEU A 18 5.30 -5.44 0.03
N VAL A 19 5.83 -4.73 -0.95
CA VAL A 19 5.22 -3.53 -1.53
C VAL A 19 4.56 -3.86 -2.86
N LEU A 20 3.25 -3.65 -2.96
CA LEU A 20 2.51 -3.73 -4.21
C LEU A 20 2.58 -2.38 -4.92
N ASP A 21 3.21 -2.35 -6.08
CA ASP A 21 3.45 -1.12 -6.85
C ASP A 21 2.43 -1.03 -8.00
N GLU A 22 1.37 -0.23 -7.79
CA GLU A 22 0.37 0.07 -8.83
C GLU A 22 0.80 1.24 -9.72
N SER A 23 1.87 1.94 -9.35
CA SER A 23 2.33 3.08 -10.14
C SER A 23 2.93 2.63 -11.46
N PRO A 24 2.66 3.37 -12.56
CA PRO A 24 3.33 3.10 -13.83
C PRO A 24 4.84 3.22 -13.65
N THR A 25 5.56 2.44 -14.46
CA THR A 25 6.98 2.07 -14.27
C THR A 25 7.93 3.25 -14.11
N GLU A 26 7.58 4.44 -14.56
CA GLU A 26 8.42 5.65 -14.49
C GLU A 26 8.36 6.37 -13.13
N TYR A 27 7.28 6.20 -12.37
CA TYR A 27 7.03 6.91 -11.11
C TYR A 27 6.91 6.00 -9.89
N GLY A 28 6.88 4.68 -10.13
CA GLY A 28 6.71 3.69 -9.08
C GLY A 28 7.90 3.51 -8.14
N VAL A 29 7.69 2.61 -7.19
CA VAL A 29 8.65 2.22 -6.17
C VAL A 29 9.93 1.68 -6.81
N THR A 30 9.80 0.84 -7.83
CA THR A 30 10.94 0.24 -8.53
C THR A 30 11.82 1.29 -9.20
N ALA A 31 11.24 2.24 -9.95
CA ALA A 31 11.99 3.34 -10.56
C ALA A 31 12.62 4.27 -9.53
N THR A 32 11.93 4.55 -8.43
CA THR A 32 12.47 5.38 -7.34
C THR A 32 13.72 4.73 -6.73
N LEU A 33 13.71 3.41 -6.58
CA LEU A 33 14.85 2.62 -6.07
C LEU A 33 15.85 2.23 -7.16
N GLY A 34 15.69 2.71 -8.40
CA GLY A 34 16.60 2.41 -9.51
C GLY A 34 16.62 0.92 -9.90
N LEU A 35 15.58 0.18 -9.53
CA LEU A 35 15.43 -1.24 -9.81
C LEU A 35 14.77 -1.43 -11.17
N LYS A 36 15.13 -2.51 -11.86
CA LYS A 36 14.53 -2.87 -13.16
C LYS A 36 13.50 -3.97 -12.96
N ALA A 37 12.23 -3.58 -12.89
CA ALA A 37 11.11 -4.52 -13.06
C ALA A 37 10.99 -4.88 -14.55
N ARG A 38 11.37 -6.11 -14.90
CA ARG A 38 11.25 -6.62 -16.28
C ARG A 38 9.91 -7.29 -16.56
N PHE A 39 9.24 -7.72 -15.50
CA PHE A 39 8.00 -8.46 -15.51
C PHE A 39 7.08 -7.88 -14.43
N ASP A 40 5.79 -8.14 -14.56
CA ASP A 40 4.79 -7.76 -13.58
C ASP A 40 3.79 -8.90 -13.32
N LEU A 41 2.80 -8.64 -12.47
CA LEU A 41 1.78 -9.62 -12.12
C LEU A 41 1.01 -10.15 -13.35
N GLU A 42 0.92 -9.41 -14.45
CA GLU A 42 0.28 -9.88 -15.69
C GLU A 42 1.03 -11.06 -16.31
N ASP A 43 2.37 -11.06 -16.24
CA ASP A 43 3.18 -12.18 -16.75
C ASP A 43 2.95 -13.47 -15.95
N VAL A 44 2.70 -13.34 -14.64
CA VAL A 44 2.31 -14.47 -13.79
C VAL A 44 0.92 -14.98 -14.18
N ILE A 45 -0.04 -14.06 -14.33
CA ILE A 45 -1.42 -14.40 -14.74
C ILE A 45 -1.42 -15.12 -16.09
N ARG A 46 -0.58 -14.66 -17.03
CA ARG A 46 -0.39 -15.26 -18.36
C ARG A 46 0.48 -16.53 -18.35
N ARG A 47 0.90 -17.01 -17.17
CA ARG A 47 1.74 -18.20 -16.97
C ARG A 47 3.07 -18.16 -17.71
N LYS A 48 3.61 -16.96 -17.94
CA LYS A 48 4.91 -16.76 -18.59
C LYS A 48 6.06 -16.78 -17.61
N ARG A 49 5.77 -16.48 -16.35
CA ARG A 49 6.71 -16.36 -15.24
C ARG A 49 6.09 -16.91 -13.97
N ASP A 50 6.95 -17.38 -13.08
CA ASP A 50 6.56 -17.68 -11.72
C ASP A 50 6.56 -16.41 -10.86
N LEU A 51 5.79 -16.40 -9.78
CA LEU A 51 5.58 -15.21 -8.95
C LEU A 51 6.87 -14.71 -8.28
N ASP A 52 7.75 -15.63 -7.90
CA ASP A 52 9.08 -15.35 -7.36
C ASP A 52 10.02 -14.68 -8.38
N GLU A 53 9.88 -14.97 -9.68
CA GLU A 53 10.64 -14.31 -10.74
C GLU A 53 10.21 -12.85 -10.98
N VAL A 54 8.96 -12.53 -10.63
CA VAL A 54 8.38 -11.19 -10.83
C VAL A 54 8.66 -10.27 -9.65
N ILE A 55 8.84 -10.84 -8.45
CA ILE A 55 9.11 -10.05 -7.24
C ILE A 55 10.54 -9.51 -7.28
N VAL A 56 10.63 -8.18 -7.23
CA VAL A 56 11.89 -7.45 -7.26
C VAL A 56 12.35 -7.21 -5.83
N ARG A 57 13.57 -7.66 -5.51
CA ARG A 57 14.21 -7.36 -4.22
C ARG A 57 14.87 -5.99 -4.26
N GLY A 58 14.45 -5.14 -3.34
CA GLY A 58 14.99 -3.80 -3.14
C GLY A 58 15.99 -3.72 -1.98
N PRO A 59 16.56 -2.52 -1.77
CA PRO A 59 17.41 -2.26 -0.61
C PRO A 59 16.66 -2.44 0.71
N ALA A 60 17.42 -2.64 1.79
CA ALA A 60 16.90 -2.84 3.15
C ALA A 60 15.93 -4.02 3.29
N GLY A 61 16.02 -5.04 2.42
CA GLY A 61 15.20 -6.25 2.51
C GLY A 61 13.76 -6.09 1.99
N ILE A 62 13.42 -4.95 1.40
CA ILE A 62 12.07 -4.68 0.88
C ILE A 62 11.84 -5.55 -0.36
N MET A 63 10.70 -6.23 -0.42
CA MET A 63 10.23 -6.94 -1.62
C MET A 63 9.20 -6.08 -2.35
N ILE A 64 9.20 -6.09 -3.68
CA ILE A 64 8.32 -5.26 -4.49
C ILE A 64 7.68 -6.14 -5.56
N LEU A 65 6.35 -6.12 -5.64
CA LEU A 65 5.58 -6.76 -6.70
C LEU A 65 4.95 -5.67 -7.57
N PRO A 66 5.43 -5.50 -8.83
CA PRO A 66 4.77 -4.65 -9.80
C PRO A 66 3.40 -5.23 -10.17
N VAL A 67 2.34 -4.43 -10.02
CA VAL A 67 0.95 -4.89 -10.25
C VAL A 67 0.19 -4.03 -11.27
N ALA A 68 0.78 -2.93 -11.75
CA ALA A 68 0.12 -1.94 -12.60
C ALA A 68 -0.64 -2.52 -13.82
N CYS A 69 -0.06 -3.46 -14.59
CA CYS A 69 -0.76 -4.06 -15.73
C CYS A 69 -1.63 -5.26 -15.33
N GLY A 70 -1.12 -6.12 -14.44
CA GLY A 70 -1.81 -7.33 -13.99
C GLY A 70 -3.10 -7.08 -13.21
N ALA A 71 -3.25 -5.87 -12.66
CA ALA A 71 -4.41 -5.49 -11.87
C ALA A 71 -5.75 -5.61 -12.61
N ARG A 72 -5.79 -5.18 -13.88
CA ARG A 72 -7.01 -5.28 -14.70
C ARG A 72 -7.32 -6.73 -15.09
N SER A 73 -6.28 -7.50 -15.35
CA SER A 73 -6.41 -8.91 -15.72
C SER A 73 -6.97 -9.73 -14.55
N LEU A 74 -6.54 -9.47 -13.31
CA LEU A 74 -7.03 -10.14 -12.10
C LEU A 74 -8.56 -10.13 -11.99
N ALA A 75 -9.17 -8.96 -12.18
CA ALA A 75 -10.62 -8.79 -12.06
C ALA A 75 -11.40 -9.62 -13.10
N GLN A 76 -10.77 -9.96 -14.23
CA GLN A 76 -11.39 -10.67 -15.35
C GLN A 76 -11.12 -12.19 -15.34
N LEU A 77 -10.32 -12.69 -14.39
CA LEU A 77 -9.94 -14.11 -14.38
C LEU A 77 -11.14 -15.03 -14.05
N PRO A 78 -11.25 -16.19 -14.73
CA PRO A 78 -12.21 -17.22 -14.34
C PRO A 78 -11.82 -17.84 -12.98
N ALA A 79 -12.82 -18.33 -12.24
CA ALA A 79 -12.63 -18.83 -10.87
C ALA A 79 -11.57 -19.95 -10.73
N SER A 80 -11.34 -20.74 -11.78
CA SER A 80 -10.29 -21.78 -11.81
C SER A 80 -8.88 -21.18 -11.87
N GLU A 81 -8.66 -20.12 -12.65
CA GLU A 81 -7.37 -19.43 -12.75
C GLU A 81 -7.07 -18.61 -11.51
N GLN A 82 -8.13 -18.08 -10.89
CA GLN A 82 -8.09 -17.44 -9.59
C GLN A 82 -7.56 -18.37 -8.50
N GLN A 83 -8.15 -19.57 -8.36
CA GLN A 83 -7.70 -20.55 -7.39
C GLN A 83 -6.25 -20.97 -7.67
N TRP A 84 -5.89 -21.15 -8.94
CA TRP A 84 -4.50 -21.44 -9.32
C TRP A 84 -3.52 -20.34 -8.85
N LEU A 85 -3.89 -19.06 -9.00
CA LEU A 85 -3.04 -17.95 -8.56
C LEU A 85 -2.89 -17.93 -7.04
N VAL A 86 -3.98 -18.14 -6.29
CA VAL A 86 -3.94 -18.30 -4.83
C VAL A 86 -2.99 -19.43 -4.43
N ASP A 87 -3.11 -20.59 -5.07
CA ASP A 87 -2.25 -21.73 -4.82
C ASP A 87 -0.78 -21.45 -5.20
N ARG A 88 -0.51 -20.56 -6.15
CA ARG A 88 0.87 -20.11 -6.44
C ARG A 88 1.40 -19.20 -5.34
N CYS A 89 0.56 -18.32 -4.79
CA CYS A 89 0.92 -17.43 -3.69
C CYS A 89 1.22 -18.21 -2.40
N SER A 90 0.49 -19.29 -2.11
CA SER A 90 0.76 -20.13 -0.94
C SER A 90 2.06 -20.92 -1.02
N ARG A 91 2.64 -21.04 -2.23
CA ARG A 91 3.92 -21.70 -2.50
C ARG A 91 5.11 -20.75 -2.49
N LEU A 92 4.91 -19.47 -2.16
CA LEU A 92 6.04 -18.55 -2.02
C LEU A 92 6.98 -19.05 -0.92
N GLY A 93 8.26 -19.17 -1.24
CA GLY A 93 9.29 -19.67 -0.31
C GLY A 93 9.73 -18.66 0.75
N PHE A 94 8.99 -17.56 0.95
CA PHE A 94 9.28 -16.53 1.94
C PHE A 94 8.00 -16.06 2.60
N ALA A 95 8.10 -15.67 3.87
CA ALA A 95 7.00 -15.10 4.62
C ALA A 95 6.76 -13.64 4.19
N VAL A 96 5.52 -13.18 4.34
CA VAL A 96 5.16 -11.76 4.17
C VAL A 96 4.40 -11.35 5.43
N ASP A 97 5.08 -10.63 6.31
CA ASP A 97 4.50 -10.14 7.56
C ASP A 97 3.70 -8.86 7.37
N THR A 98 4.09 -8.04 6.40
CA THR A 98 3.49 -6.74 6.17
C THR A 98 3.39 -6.47 4.68
N LEU A 99 2.19 -6.11 4.27
CA LEU A 99 1.91 -5.69 2.92
C LEU A 99 1.68 -4.19 2.89
N LEU A 100 2.34 -3.50 1.96
CA LEU A 100 2.14 -2.08 1.71
C LEU A 100 1.69 -1.88 0.26
N MET A 101 0.79 -0.94 0.05
CA MET A 101 0.22 -0.67 -1.26
C MET A 101 0.57 0.74 -1.72
N ASP A 102 1.34 0.87 -2.80
CA ASP A 102 1.55 2.14 -3.49
C ASP A 102 0.47 2.33 -4.57
N ALA A 103 -0.72 2.72 -4.10
CA ALA A 103 -1.88 2.96 -4.95
C ALA A 103 -1.82 4.33 -5.63
N VAL A 104 -2.12 4.37 -6.93
CA VAL A 104 -2.33 5.62 -7.67
C VAL A 104 -3.81 6.03 -7.58
N PRO A 105 -4.13 7.22 -7.04
CA PRO A 105 -5.51 7.70 -6.99
C PRO A 105 -6.14 7.77 -8.38
N GLY A 106 -7.31 7.14 -8.56
CA GLY A 106 -8.04 7.16 -9.84
C GLY A 106 -7.49 6.23 -10.92
N SER A 107 -6.52 5.36 -10.59
CA SER A 107 -6.06 4.32 -11.49
C SER A 107 -7.21 3.42 -11.95
N ALA A 108 -7.28 3.19 -13.27
CA ALA A 108 -8.19 2.23 -13.91
C ALA A 108 -7.91 0.77 -13.51
N SER A 109 -6.87 0.50 -12.71
CA SER A 109 -6.60 -0.80 -12.10
C SER A 109 -7.80 -1.29 -11.31
N GLY A 110 -8.60 -0.39 -10.72
CA GLY A 110 -9.82 -0.78 -10.03
C GLY A 110 -9.56 -1.75 -8.88
N LEU A 111 -8.31 -1.91 -8.42
CA LEU A 111 -8.02 -2.78 -7.31
C LEU A 111 -7.96 -1.96 -6.04
N VAL A 112 -8.75 -2.40 -5.08
CA VAL A 112 -8.58 -2.08 -3.69
C VAL A 112 -8.48 -3.43 -3.02
N TRP A 113 -7.40 -3.62 -2.27
CA TRP A 113 -6.98 -4.93 -1.81
C TRP A 113 -7.29 -5.04 -0.32
N PRO A 114 -8.46 -5.59 0.05
CA PRO A 114 -8.79 -5.73 1.46
C PRO A 114 -7.93 -6.84 2.08
N GLY A 115 -7.06 -6.48 3.02
CA GLY A 115 -6.53 -7.48 3.96
C GLY A 115 -7.61 -7.74 5.02
N VAL A 116 -8.18 -8.95 5.09
CA VAL A 116 -9.34 -9.25 5.97
C VAL A 116 -9.10 -8.84 7.43
N THR A 117 -7.85 -8.91 7.89
CA THR A 117 -7.39 -8.55 9.24
C THR A 117 -6.45 -7.35 9.30
N ALA A 118 -6.19 -6.68 8.18
CA ALA A 118 -5.22 -5.59 8.12
C ALA A 118 -5.82 -4.29 8.67
N GLN A 119 -5.08 -3.64 9.58
CA GLN A 119 -5.34 -2.25 9.90
C GLN A 119 -5.04 -1.39 8.67
N GLU A 120 -6.02 -0.62 8.21
CA GLU A 120 -5.86 0.22 7.04
C GLU A 120 -5.10 1.50 7.44
N VAL A 121 -3.80 1.55 7.13
CA VAL A 121 -2.97 2.74 7.36
C VAL A 121 -2.87 3.54 6.06
N ILE A 122 -3.48 4.72 6.07
CA ILE A 122 -3.49 5.66 4.95
C ILE A 122 -2.44 6.74 5.20
N ILE A 123 -1.49 6.86 4.27
CA ILE A 123 -0.48 7.91 4.31
C ILE A 123 -0.91 9.04 3.36
N ILE A 124 -1.13 10.23 3.92
CA ILE A 124 -1.44 11.44 3.18
C ILE A 124 -0.14 12.20 2.94
N GLY A 125 0.25 12.36 1.67
CA GLY A 125 1.43 13.11 1.28
C GLY A 125 1.16 14.62 1.24
N GLY A 126 1.64 15.35 2.25
CA GLY A 126 1.47 16.79 2.38
C GLY A 126 0.08 17.21 2.89
N GLY A 127 -0.04 18.49 3.25
CA GLY A 127 -1.31 19.11 3.67
C GLY A 127 -2.14 19.71 2.53
N GLY A 128 -1.76 19.48 1.28
CA GLY A 128 -2.41 20.08 0.11
C GLY A 128 -3.80 19.51 -0.20
N ALA A 129 -4.65 20.31 -0.85
CA ALA A 129 -6.02 19.94 -1.20
C ALA A 129 -6.10 18.67 -2.08
N ASN A 130 -5.14 18.47 -2.98
CA ASN A 130 -5.08 17.28 -3.84
C ASN A 130 -4.85 16.00 -3.05
N ALA A 131 -3.95 16.02 -2.06
CA ALA A 131 -3.64 14.88 -1.21
C ALA A 131 -4.84 14.50 -0.32
N VAL A 132 -5.51 15.51 0.26
CA VAL A 132 -6.76 15.34 1.02
C VAL A 132 -7.85 14.71 0.16
N THR A 133 -8.02 15.19 -1.08
CA THR A 133 -9.03 14.67 -2.01
C THR A 133 -8.76 13.23 -2.41
N ALA A 134 -7.49 12.91 -2.72
CA ALA A 134 -7.07 11.55 -3.05
C ALA A 134 -7.28 10.57 -1.88
N ALA A 135 -6.87 10.96 -0.67
CA ALA A 135 -7.07 10.16 0.53
C ALA A 135 -8.55 9.91 0.80
N TYR A 136 -9.40 10.93 0.69
CA TYR A 136 -10.85 10.78 0.84
C TYR A 136 -11.46 9.85 -0.22
N ALA A 137 -11.02 9.96 -1.48
CA ALA A 137 -11.49 9.08 -2.55
C ALA A 137 -11.14 7.60 -2.25
N LEU A 138 -9.93 7.34 -1.75
CA LEU A 138 -9.51 6.01 -1.33
C LEU A 138 -10.33 5.49 -0.14
N ILE A 139 -10.57 6.32 0.88
CA ILE A 139 -11.40 5.97 2.05
C ILE A 139 -12.83 5.67 1.63
N LYS A 140 -13.42 6.54 0.81
CA LYS A 140 -14.77 6.34 0.25
C LYS A 140 -14.87 4.98 -0.40
N ARG A 141 -13.89 4.67 -1.24
CA ARG A 141 -13.81 3.42 -1.97
C ARG A 141 -13.69 2.21 -1.04
N LEU A 142 -12.72 2.23 -0.13
CA LEU A 142 -12.51 1.20 0.88
C LEU A 142 -13.77 0.95 1.73
N SER A 143 -14.48 2.03 2.08
CA SER A 143 -15.71 1.95 2.87
C SER A 143 -16.91 1.41 2.08
N SER A 144 -17.13 1.90 0.86
CA SER A 144 -18.30 1.51 0.06
C SER A 144 -18.18 0.11 -0.52
N GLU A 145 -16.97 -0.29 -0.92
CA GLU A 145 -16.75 -1.56 -1.64
C GLU A 145 -16.41 -2.72 -0.70
N PHE A 146 -15.73 -2.46 0.44
CA PHE A 146 -15.26 -3.50 1.35
C PHE A 146 -15.78 -3.34 2.78
N GLY A 147 -16.72 -2.42 3.01
CA GLY A 147 -17.36 -2.21 4.30
C GLY A 147 -16.42 -1.71 5.40
N ARG A 148 -15.22 -1.22 5.05
CA ARG A 148 -14.25 -0.72 6.03
C ARG A 148 -14.77 0.53 6.72
N ARG A 149 -14.63 0.56 8.05
CA ARG A 149 -15.14 1.64 8.90
C ARG A 149 -14.06 2.36 9.69
N GLU A 150 -12.92 1.73 9.92
CA GLU A 150 -11.86 2.28 10.75
C GLU A 150 -10.57 2.41 9.94
N PHE A 151 -9.95 3.59 10.00
CA PHE A 151 -8.75 3.91 9.25
C PHE A 151 -7.74 4.62 10.15
N HIS A 152 -6.48 4.23 10.04
CA HIS A 152 -5.35 4.91 10.64
C HIS A 152 -4.75 5.89 9.64
N VAL A 153 -4.41 7.10 10.08
CA VAL A 153 -3.91 8.15 9.19
C VAL A 153 -2.56 8.67 9.64
N VAL A 154 -1.62 8.67 8.70
CA VAL A 154 -0.32 9.32 8.81
C VAL A 154 -0.29 10.49 7.85
N VAL A 155 0.19 11.64 8.29
CA VAL A 155 0.39 12.81 7.41
C VAL A 155 1.87 13.05 7.23
N SER A 156 2.38 12.88 6.01
CA SER A 156 3.77 13.14 5.66
C SER A 156 3.94 14.56 5.15
N ASP A 157 5.16 15.08 5.16
CA ASP A 157 5.53 16.38 4.56
C ASP A 157 4.76 17.57 5.16
N VAL A 158 4.65 17.59 6.51
CA VAL A 158 4.00 18.67 7.27
C VAL A 158 4.86 19.10 8.45
N ALA A 159 4.99 20.41 8.69
CA ALA A 159 6.02 20.95 9.57
C ALA A 159 5.76 20.67 11.06
N SER A 160 4.52 20.36 11.42
CA SER A 160 4.14 20.09 12.80
C SER A 160 3.01 19.08 12.94
N GLU A 161 2.95 18.43 14.09
CA GLU A 161 1.83 17.56 14.45
C GLU A 161 0.49 18.31 14.48
N ARG A 162 0.49 19.58 14.89
CA ARG A 162 -0.73 20.41 14.89
C ARG A 162 -1.31 20.54 13.49
N GLU A 163 -0.47 20.81 12.50
CA GLU A 163 -0.85 20.88 11.10
C GLU A 163 -1.36 19.51 10.60
N ALA A 164 -0.63 18.44 10.91
CA ALA A 164 -1.02 17.07 10.58
C ALA A 164 -2.42 16.71 11.09
N ARG A 165 -2.72 17.04 12.36
CA ARG A 165 -4.03 16.81 12.97
C ARG A 165 -5.13 17.63 12.32
N ILE A 166 -4.85 18.85 11.87
CA ILE A 166 -5.82 19.67 11.11
C ILE A 166 -6.16 18.98 9.77
N VAL A 167 -5.15 18.51 9.04
CA VAL A 167 -5.34 17.78 7.77
C VAL A 167 -6.18 16.51 8.00
N CYS A 168 -5.79 15.69 8.98
CA CYS A 168 -6.54 14.48 9.35
C CYS A 168 -7.98 14.81 9.77
N GLY A 169 -8.18 15.83 10.61
CA GLY A 169 -9.50 16.28 11.06
C GLY A 169 -10.40 16.75 9.92
N ASN A 170 -9.84 17.38 8.88
CA ASN A 170 -10.58 17.78 7.69
C ASN A 170 -11.11 16.56 6.92
N VAL A 171 -10.27 15.54 6.70
CA VAL A 171 -10.68 14.29 6.06
C VAL A 171 -11.72 13.57 6.94
N ALA A 172 -11.44 13.44 8.25
CA ALA A 172 -12.30 12.74 9.20
C ALA A 172 -13.70 13.35 9.29
N ARG A 173 -13.82 14.69 9.26
CA ARG A 173 -15.11 15.38 9.28
C ARG A 173 -15.97 15.04 8.06
N VAL A 174 -15.38 15.03 6.87
CA VAL A 174 -16.11 14.69 5.63
C VAL A 174 -16.43 13.19 5.61
N ALA A 175 -15.44 12.35 5.93
CA ALA A 175 -15.59 10.90 5.95
C ALA A 175 -16.65 10.43 6.97
N ARG A 176 -16.67 10.98 8.19
CA ARG A 176 -17.70 10.69 9.18
C ARG A 176 -19.09 11.11 8.70
N ARG A 177 -19.20 12.29 8.07
CA ARG A 177 -20.50 12.83 7.61
C ARG A 177 -21.11 12.00 6.47
N TYR A 178 -20.30 11.56 5.52
CA TYR A 178 -20.80 10.96 4.28
C TYR A 178 -20.61 9.44 4.20
N LEU A 179 -19.66 8.88 4.94
CA LEU A 179 -19.27 7.46 4.85
C LEU A 179 -19.47 6.70 6.16
N GLN A 180 -19.76 7.39 7.27
CA GLN A 180 -19.88 6.80 8.62
C GLN A 180 -18.61 5.99 9.01
N VAL A 181 -17.43 6.55 8.75
CA VAL A 181 -16.14 5.94 9.10
C VAL A 181 -15.42 6.76 10.17
N SER A 182 -14.59 6.10 10.99
CA SER A 182 -13.63 6.71 11.92
C SER A 182 -12.24 6.77 11.30
N LEU A 183 -11.55 7.88 11.58
CA LEU A 183 -10.15 8.08 11.22
C LEU A 183 -9.38 8.40 12.49
N ASP A 184 -8.37 7.59 12.79
CA ASP A 184 -7.49 7.76 13.93
C ASP A 184 -6.11 8.24 13.48
N PHE A 185 -5.66 9.35 14.05
CA PHE A 185 -4.37 9.93 13.73
C PHE A 185 -3.24 9.14 14.40
N VAL A 186 -2.34 8.58 13.59
CA VAL A 186 -1.21 7.75 14.07
C VAL A 186 0.07 8.55 14.20
N GLY A 187 0.29 9.54 13.34
CA GLY A 187 1.49 10.37 13.43
C GLY A 187 1.75 11.21 12.19
N HIS A 188 2.89 11.89 12.21
CA HIS A 188 3.33 12.72 11.10
C HIS A 188 4.81 12.55 10.78
N VAL A 189 5.18 12.85 9.53
CA VAL A 189 6.56 12.90 9.07
C VAL A 189 6.87 14.35 8.66
N PRO A 190 7.90 15.00 9.24
CA PRO A 190 8.26 16.35 8.87
C PRO A 190 8.88 16.42 7.46
N PRO A 191 8.83 17.59 6.78
CA PRO A 191 9.62 17.82 5.59
C PRO A 191 11.11 17.65 5.91
N ASP A 192 11.81 16.89 5.08
CA ASP A 192 13.23 16.59 5.31
C ASP A 192 13.95 16.41 3.96
N ASP A 193 14.95 17.25 3.71
CA ASP A 193 15.77 17.19 2.49
C ASP A 193 16.50 15.86 2.33
N LYS A 194 16.79 15.17 3.45
CA LYS A 194 17.39 13.84 3.43
C LYS A 194 16.52 12.82 2.71
N MET A 195 15.20 12.98 2.66
CA MET A 195 14.35 12.12 1.83
C MET A 195 14.68 12.26 0.34
N ARG A 196 14.89 13.49 -0.14
CA ARG A 196 15.26 13.75 -1.55
C ARG A 196 16.66 13.24 -1.86
N HIS A 197 17.60 13.42 -0.93
CA HIS A 197 18.94 12.88 -1.07
C HIS A 197 18.95 11.34 -1.07
N ALA A 198 18.17 10.69 -0.20
CA ALA A 198 18.06 9.24 -0.14
C ALA A 198 17.46 8.67 -1.44
N ALA A 199 16.44 9.34 -1.98
CA ALA A 199 15.86 9.00 -3.28
C ALA A 199 16.90 9.01 -4.41
N ARG A 200 17.78 10.03 -4.44
CA ARG A 200 18.87 10.10 -5.42
C ARG A 200 19.90 8.98 -5.24
N MET A 201 20.13 8.57 -4.00
CA MET A 201 20.98 7.42 -3.64
C MET A 201 20.28 6.07 -3.86
N ARG A 202 19.02 6.07 -4.30
CA ARG A 202 18.22 4.85 -4.51
C ARG A 202 18.04 4.01 -3.24
N LEU A 203 17.94 4.68 -2.10
CA LEU A 203 17.80 4.06 -0.78
C LEU A 203 16.63 4.68 0.01
N PRO A 204 15.99 3.93 0.91
CA PRO A 204 15.12 4.49 1.94
C PRO A 204 15.91 5.46 2.84
N VAL A 205 15.26 6.50 3.35
CA VAL A 205 15.87 7.50 4.24
C VAL A 205 16.40 6.86 5.53
N VAL A 206 15.71 5.84 6.05
CA VAL A 206 16.15 5.10 7.24
C VAL A 206 17.49 4.38 7.04
N ALA A 207 17.77 3.94 5.81
CA ALA A 207 19.03 3.29 5.45
C ALA A 207 20.12 4.31 5.09
N ALA A 208 19.78 5.35 4.32
CA ALA A 208 20.76 6.34 3.84
C ALA A 208 21.16 7.37 4.90
N PHE A 209 20.21 7.81 5.73
CA PHE A 209 20.40 8.84 6.75
C PHE A 209 19.69 8.43 8.06
N PRO A 210 20.27 7.50 8.83
CA PRO A 210 19.61 6.93 10.02
C PRO A 210 19.22 7.96 11.09
N THR A 211 19.94 9.08 11.19
CA THR A 211 19.68 10.14 12.19
C THR A 211 18.84 11.30 11.64
N ALA A 212 18.25 11.15 10.45
CA ALA A 212 17.39 12.18 9.86
C ALA A 212 16.04 12.23 10.58
N ALA A 213 15.44 13.43 10.68
CA ALA A 213 14.16 13.62 11.34
C ALA A 213 13.05 12.77 10.70
N ALA A 214 13.06 12.67 9.36
CA ALA A 214 12.14 11.77 8.66
C ALA A 214 12.39 10.29 8.99
N ALA A 215 13.65 9.86 9.10
CA ALA A 215 13.99 8.48 9.45
C ALA A 215 13.48 8.10 10.84
N GLU A 216 13.68 8.98 11.83
CA GLU A 216 13.15 8.78 13.19
C GLU A 216 11.63 8.72 13.22
N SER A 217 10.94 9.59 12.47
CA SER A 217 9.49 9.53 12.33
C SER A 217 9.01 8.23 11.68
N PHE A 218 9.64 7.76 10.60
CA PHE A 218 9.27 6.48 9.99
C PHE A 218 9.51 5.28 10.90
N ARG A 219 10.59 5.27 11.70
CA ARG A 219 10.80 4.22 12.71
C ARG A 219 9.73 4.21 13.79
N ARG A 220 9.37 5.39 14.31
CA ARG A 220 8.27 5.50 15.29
C ARG A 220 6.95 5.01 14.71
N LEU A 221 6.63 5.40 13.46
CA LEU A 221 5.44 4.92 12.78
C LEU A 221 5.46 3.39 12.59
N ALA A 222 6.59 2.82 12.18
CA ALA A 222 6.74 1.37 12.04
C ALA A 222 6.53 0.64 13.37
N GLN A 223 7.06 1.17 14.48
CA GLN A 223 6.83 0.62 15.82
C GLN A 223 5.36 0.66 16.22
N VAL A 224 4.66 1.78 15.96
CA VAL A 224 3.21 1.89 16.26
C VAL A 224 2.42 0.88 15.43
N ILE A 225 2.70 0.75 14.13
CA ILE A 225 2.03 -0.22 13.25
C ILE A 225 2.26 -1.65 13.71
N ILE A 226 3.47 -1.98 14.19
CA ILE A 226 3.80 -3.31 14.71
C ILE A 226 3.11 -3.59 16.06
N ALA A 227 3.02 -2.58 16.94
CA ALA A 227 2.47 -2.72 18.28
C ALA A 227 0.93 -2.70 18.32
N SER A 228 0.30 -2.19 17.26
CA SER A 228 -1.14 -2.17 17.12
C SER A 228 -1.73 -3.59 17.17
N PRO A 229 -2.80 -3.82 17.95
CA PRO A 229 -3.42 -5.13 18.04
C PRO A 229 -3.94 -5.57 16.66
N ARG A 230 -3.47 -6.73 16.20
CA ARG A 230 -4.07 -7.43 15.07
C ARG A 230 -5.47 -7.89 15.47
N ALA A 231 -6.45 -7.76 14.59
CA ALA A 231 -7.64 -8.60 14.70
C ALA A 231 -7.16 -10.06 14.75
N GLU A 232 -7.74 -10.88 15.63
CA GLU A 232 -7.27 -12.22 16.00
C GLU A 232 -6.58 -12.95 14.83
N ASP A 233 -5.36 -13.42 15.09
CA ASP A 233 -4.47 -14.08 14.14
C ASP A 233 -5.10 -15.42 13.70
N ASP A 234 -5.95 -15.37 12.69
CA ASP A 234 -6.63 -16.51 12.07
C ASP A 234 -5.74 -17.24 11.05
N GLY A 235 -4.43 -16.94 11.04
CA GLY A 235 -3.46 -17.58 10.16
C GLY A 235 -3.51 -17.07 8.72
N SER A 236 -4.05 -15.87 8.49
CA SER A 236 -4.20 -15.29 7.15
C SER A 236 -2.84 -14.97 6.52
N GLY A 237 -2.33 -15.87 5.69
CA GLY A 237 -1.10 -15.69 4.91
C GLY A 237 -1.28 -14.77 3.70
N PHE A 238 -0.20 -14.57 2.95
CA PHE A 238 -0.25 -13.82 1.68
C PHE A 238 -1.20 -14.46 0.65
N ASP A 239 -1.38 -15.78 0.72
CA ASP A 239 -2.36 -16.51 -0.09
C ASP A 239 -3.80 -16.18 0.28
N ASP A 240 -4.14 -16.04 1.56
CA ASP A 240 -5.46 -15.58 1.98
C ASP A 240 -5.69 -14.13 1.60
N PHE A 241 -4.66 -13.29 1.71
CA PHE A 241 -4.73 -11.94 1.14
C PHE A 241 -5.05 -11.97 -0.36
N MET A 242 -4.37 -12.81 -1.14
CA MET A 242 -4.61 -12.97 -2.59
C MET A 242 -5.97 -13.59 -2.90
N ARG A 243 -6.44 -14.53 -2.08
CA ARG A 243 -7.79 -15.12 -2.18
C ARG A 243 -8.85 -14.05 -2.00
N ASN A 244 -8.70 -13.24 -0.96
CA ASN A 244 -9.62 -12.16 -0.63
C ASN A 244 -9.58 -11.05 -1.68
N LEU A 245 -8.41 -10.66 -2.18
CA LEU A 245 -8.23 -9.76 -3.31
C LEU A 245 -9.06 -10.20 -4.52
N ILE A 246 -8.92 -11.46 -4.89
CA ILE A 246 -9.55 -11.99 -6.08
C ILE A 246 -11.07 -12.04 -5.91
N GLN A 247 -11.55 -12.47 -4.74
CA GLN A 247 -12.99 -12.46 -4.44
C GLN A 247 -13.57 -11.04 -4.45
N SER A 248 -12.84 -10.08 -3.92
CA SER A 248 -13.25 -8.69 -3.81
C SER A 248 -13.26 -7.96 -5.16
N SER A 249 -12.36 -8.36 -6.09
CA SER A 249 -12.35 -7.89 -7.48
C SER A 249 -13.61 -8.26 -8.28
N ARG A 250 -14.40 -9.25 -7.82
CA ARG A 250 -15.68 -9.65 -8.45
C ARG A 250 -16.80 -8.66 -8.19
N VAL A 251 -16.75 -7.91 -7.07
CA VAL A 251 -17.76 -6.89 -6.76
C VAL A 251 -17.73 -5.77 -7.81
N HIS A 252 -16.61 -5.60 -8.53
CA HIS A 252 -16.46 -4.64 -9.62
C HIS A 252 -17.10 -5.02 -10.97
N ILE A 253 -17.69 -6.21 -11.12
CA ILE A 253 -18.40 -6.58 -12.38
C ILE A 253 -19.92 -6.31 -12.31
N ALA A 254 -20.45 -5.87 -11.16
CA ALA A 254 -21.87 -5.56 -11.00
C ALA A 254 -22.15 -4.06 -10.75
N ALA A 255 -21.51 -3.13 -11.46
CA ALA A 255 -22.02 -1.75 -11.62
C ALA A 255 -21.18 -0.90 -12.61
N VAL A 256 -21.30 -1.15 -13.91
CA VAL A 256 -21.19 -0.07 -14.92
C VAL A 256 -22.17 -0.35 -16.05
N GLN A 257 -23.37 0.20 -15.92
CA GLN A 257 -24.23 0.49 -17.07
C GLN A 257 -24.68 1.93 -16.95
N ILE A 258 -24.06 2.82 -17.72
CA ILE A 258 -24.71 4.05 -18.15
C ILE A 258 -24.33 4.26 -19.62
N SER A 259 -25.30 4.00 -20.48
CA SER A 259 -25.40 4.45 -21.88
C SER A 259 -26.55 5.47 -21.94
N PRO A 260 -26.61 6.34 -22.96
CA PRO A 260 -25.92 6.32 -24.24
C PRO A 260 -24.73 7.28 -24.37
#